data_AF-A0A0U3AE10-F1
#
_entry.id   AF-A0A0U3AE10-F1
#
_cell.length_a   1.000
_cell.length_b   1.000
_cell.length_c   1.000
_cell.angle_alpha   90.00
_cell.angle_beta   90.00
_cell.angle_gamma   90.00
#
_symmetry.space_group_name_H-M   'P 1'
#
loop_
_entity.id
_entity.type
_entity.pdbx_description
1 polymer ?
#
loop_
_entity_poly.entity_id
_entity_poly.type
_entity_poly.pdbx_seq_one_letter_code
_entity_poly.pdbx_strand_id
1 'polypeptide(L)'
;MNTMTATPYENIDITTRAFKADPFPFYAYLRAEAPVFRVDVPYPLKRPVWIISRYDDVLAALKDERFAKDKRNGMSPEQLGKQPYTPAAFKALERTMLDLDAPDHTRLRGLVHKAFTPRLVEQMRERIERISNELIDEIEHKGEANLIRDYALPIPLTIIAEILGIPKEDTHKFHGWAKKLLSIQSPINALLATPSLLIFMRYLRGLFKQRRAEPQD
;
A
#
# COMPACT_ATOMS: atom_id res chain seq x y z
N MET A 1 44.95 -8.08 11.20
CA MET A 1 43.73 -8.89 11.39
C MET A 1 42.68 -7.98 11.99
N ASN A 2 41.85 -7.34 11.15
CA ASN A 2 40.73 -6.53 11.66
C ASN A 2 39.63 -7.48 12.10
N THR A 3 39.42 -7.60 13.41
CA THR A 3 38.19 -8.16 13.97
C THR A 3 37.05 -7.26 13.56
N MET A 4 36.29 -7.64 12.52
CA MET A 4 34.98 -7.06 12.24
C MET A 4 34.11 -7.34 13.47
N THR A 5 33.92 -6.34 14.32
CA THR A 5 32.93 -6.38 15.39
C THR A 5 31.57 -6.58 14.74
N ALA A 6 30.87 -7.66 15.12
CA ALA A 6 29.52 -7.95 14.65
C ALA A 6 28.64 -6.70 14.78
N THR A 7 28.02 -6.27 13.70
CA THR A 7 27.11 -5.12 13.75
C THR A 7 25.92 -5.47 14.64
N PRO A 8 25.41 -4.57 15.49
CA PRO A 8 24.33 -4.85 16.45
C PRO A 8 23.01 -5.31 15.82
N TYR A 9 22.91 -5.31 14.48
CA TYR A 9 21.73 -5.67 13.71
C TYR A 9 21.97 -6.72 12.62
N GLU A 10 23.05 -7.51 12.72
CA GLU A 10 23.44 -8.49 11.69
C GLU A 10 22.35 -9.53 11.35
N ASN A 11 21.41 -9.80 12.27
CA ASN A 11 20.29 -10.73 12.09
C ASN A 11 18.91 -10.09 12.36
N ILE A 12 18.77 -8.78 12.13
CA ILE A 12 17.50 -8.10 12.39
C ILE A 12 16.39 -8.59 11.42
N ASP A 13 15.25 -9.01 11.97
CA ASP A 13 14.04 -9.28 11.18
C ASP A 13 13.08 -8.09 11.24
N ILE A 14 13.16 -7.27 10.19
CA ILE A 14 12.36 -6.05 10.01
C ILE A 14 10.86 -6.32 9.79
N THR A 15 10.46 -7.59 9.65
CA THR A 15 9.07 -7.98 9.37
C THR A 15 8.28 -8.28 10.65
N THR A 16 8.97 -8.47 11.77
CA THR A 16 8.38 -8.82 13.07
C THR A 16 7.51 -7.69 13.64
N ARG A 17 6.54 -8.07 14.48
CA ARG A 17 5.72 -7.10 15.22
C ARG A 17 6.55 -6.26 16.19
N ALA A 18 7.52 -6.87 16.85
CA ALA A 18 8.41 -6.19 17.80
C ALA A 18 9.21 -5.09 17.11
N PHE A 19 9.83 -5.38 15.96
CA PHE A 19 10.54 -4.38 15.18
C PHE A 19 9.61 -3.24 14.74
N LYS A 20 8.43 -3.57 14.22
CA LYS A 20 7.45 -2.55 13.76
C LYS A 20 6.92 -1.66 14.89
N ALA A 21 6.92 -2.15 16.13
CA ALA A 21 6.49 -1.37 17.29
C ALA A 21 7.50 -0.28 17.66
N ASP A 22 8.80 -0.53 17.47
CA ASP A 22 9.86 0.44 17.74
C ASP A 22 11.06 0.29 16.77
N PRO A 23 10.94 0.75 15.52
CA PRO A 23 12.02 0.65 14.53
C PRO A 23 13.03 1.81 14.64
N PHE A 24 12.77 2.81 15.50
CA PHE A 24 13.51 4.07 15.50
C PHE A 24 14.97 3.95 15.96
N PRO A 25 15.32 3.13 16.98
CA PRO A 25 16.73 2.91 17.34
C PRO A 25 17.54 2.32 16.19
N PHE A 26 16.96 1.36 15.46
CA PHE A 26 17.59 0.78 14.28
C PHE A 26 17.82 1.84 13.19
N TYR A 27 16.80 2.64 12.87
CA TYR A 27 16.97 3.72 11.88
C TYR A 27 17.98 4.78 12.32
N ALA A 28 18.08 5.07 13.61
CA ALA A 28 19.08 6.00 14.15
C ALA A 28 20.50 5.46 13.93
N TYR A 29 20.73 4.18 14.25
CA TYR A 29 22.01 3.52 13.98
C TYR A 29 22.35 3.51 12.49
N LEU A 30 21.41 3.17 11.60
CA LEU A 30 21.68 3.19 10.16
C LEU A 30 22.10 4.58 9.67
N ARG A 31 21.40 5.64 10.09
CA ARG A 31 21.76 7.00 9.68
C ARG A 31 23.16 7.41 10.14
N ALA A 32 23.55 6.99 11.34
CA ALA A 32 24.85 7.31 11.94
C ALA A 32 25.98 6.49 11.30
N GLU A 33 25.87 5.16 11.35
CA GLU A 33 27.00 4.23 11.17
C GLU A 33 26.92 3.41 9.87
N ALA A 34 25.71 3.16 9.36
CA ALA A 34 25.50 2.25 8.22
C ALA A 34 24.38 2.74 7.29
N PRO A 35 24.60 3.84 6.53
CA PRO A 35 23.53 4.53 5.79
C PRO A 35 22.91 3.68 4.68
N VAL A 36 23.69 2.72 4.15
CA VAL A 36 23.27 1.67 3.22
C VAL A 36 23.51 0.33 3.90
N PHE A 37 22.44 -0.37 4.28
CA PHE A 37 22.52 -1.60 5.08
C PHE A 37 21.70 -2.72 4.45
N ARG A 38 22.28 -3.92 4.40
CA ARG A 38 21.63 -5.09 3.82
C ARG A 38 20.91 -5.87 4.91
N VAL A 39 19.64 -6.19 4.69
CA VAL A 39 18.84 -7.06 5.57
C VAL A 39 18.26 -8.22 4.78
N ASP A 40 18.19 -9.40 5.38
CA ASP A 40 17.48 -10.54 4.80
C ASP A 40 15.99 -10.47 5.18
N VAL A 41 15.11 -10.57 4.19
CA VAL A 41 13.66 -10.47 4.41
C VAL A 41 13.00 -11.84 4.23
N PRO A 42 12.51 -12.49 5.30
CA PRO A 42 11.99 -13.87 5.23
C PRO A 42 10.63 -13.99 4.53
N TYR A 43 9.72 -13.03 4.70
CA TYR A 43 8.43 -12.96 3.99
C TYR A 43 8.00 -11.49 3.82
N PRO A 44 7.37 -11.09 2.69
CA PRO A 44 7.01 -11.87 1.51
C PRO A 44 8.15 -12.00 0.48
N LEU A 45 9.27 -11.30 0.68
CA LEU A 45 10.29 -11.10 -0.34
C LEU A 45 11.27 -12.29 -0.48
N LYS A 46 11.53 -13.06 0.60
CA LYS A 46 12.46 -14.21 0.62
C LYS A 46 13.81 -13.91 -0.03
N ARG A 47 14.33 -12.71 0.17
CA ARG A 47 15.58 -12.24 -0.43
C ARG A 47 16.20 -11.11 0.38
N PRO A 48 17.52 -10.88 0.27
CA PRO A 48 18.13 -9.68 0.80
C PRO A 48 17.56 -8.43 0.14
N VAL A 49 17.40 -7.37 0.91
CA VAL A 49 17.11 -6.01 0.43
C VAL A 49 18.12 -5.04 1.02
N TRP A 50 18.34 -3.95 0.31
CA TRP A 50 19.15 -2.83 0.79
C TRP A 50 18.24 -1.74 1.35
N ILE A 51 18.58 -1.26 2.54
CA ILE A 51 17.93 -0.12 3.20
C ILE A 51 18.84 1.10 3.02
N ILE A 52 18.26 2.18 2.51
CA ILE A 52 18.88 3.50 2.42
C ILE A 52 18.20 4.38 3.47
N SER A 53 18.97 5.02 4.35
CA SER A 53 18.43 5.63 5.58
C SER A 53 18.65 7.13 5.75
N ARG A 54 19.66 7.73 5.08
CA ARG A 54 19.87 9.18 5.10
C ARG A 54 18.95 9.87 4.11
N TYR A 55 18.43 11.03 4.50
CA TYR A 55 17.43 11.77 3.73
C TYR A 55 17.88 12.03 2.28
N ASP A 56 19.10 12.57 2.10
CA ASP A 56 19.62 12.92 0.79
C ASP A 56 19.83 11.69 -0.10
N ASP A 57 20.32 10.58 0.46
CA ASP A 57 20.51 9.31 -0.25
C ASP A 57 19.17 8.72 -0.70
N VAL A 58 18.13 8.77 0.16
CA VAL A 58 16.77 8.33 -0.18
C VAL A 58 16.19 9.21 -1.29
N LEU A 59 16.34 10.52 -1.20
CA LEU A 59 15.82 11.45 -2.20
C LEU A 59 16.51 11.26 -3.55
N ALA A 60 17.83 11.04 -3.55
CA ALA A 60 18.60 10.74 -4.75
C ALA A 60 18.15 9.41 -5.38
N ALA A 61 18.06 8.34 -4.58
CA ALA A 61 17.62 7.03 -5.06
C ALA A 61 16.20 7.03 -5.62
N LEU A 62 15.27 7.80 -5.02
CA LEU A 62 13.88 7.91 -5.50
C LEU A 62 13.74 8.63 -6.84
N LYS A 63 14.73 9.43 -7.25
CA LYS A 63 14.73 10.19 -8.51
C LYS A 63 15.59 9.55 -9.60
N ASP A 64 16.38 8.54 -9.26
CA ASP A 64 17.34 7.92 -10.15
C ASP A 64 16.68 6.79 -10.96
N GLU A 65 16.66 6.95 -12.28
CA GLU A 65 16.00 6.03 -13.22
C GLU A 65 16.63 4.63 -13.27
N ARG A 66 17.82 4.45 -12.69
CA ARG A 66 18.44 3.11 -12.54
C ARG A 66 17.67 2.23 -11.55
N PHE A 67 16.88 2.83 -10.64
CA PHE A 67 16.03 2.09 -9.70
C PHE A 67 14.63 1.90 -10.26
N ALA A 68 14.43 0.77 -10.96
CA ALA A 68 13.14 0.40 -11.53
C ALA A 68 12.11 -0.05 -10.47
N LYS A 69 10.84 0.34 -10.68
CA LYS A 69 9.68 -0.24 -9.99
C LYS A 69 9.21 -1.50 -10.69
N ASP A 70 9.27 -1.51 -12.01
CA ASP A 70 8.89 -2.68 -12.79
C ASP A 70 10.01 -3.72 -12.71
N LYS A 71 9.69 -4.86 -12.09
CA LYS A 71 10.64 -5.98 -11.94
C LYS A 71 11.21 -6.43 -13.29
N ARG A 72 10.47 -6.24 -14.39
CA ARG A 72 10.91 -6.62 -15.75
C ARG A 72 12.04 -5.74 -16.27
N ASN A 73 12.17 -4.52 -15.76
CA ASN A 73 13.25 -3.60 -16.10
C ASN A 73 14.48 -3.82 -15.21
N GLY A 74 14.31 -4.43 -14.03
CA GLY A 74 15.37 -4.67 -13.05
C GLY A 74 15.85 -6.11 -12.91
N MET A 75 15.28 -7.07 -13.65
CA MET A 75 15.59 -8.50 -13.54
C MET A 75 15.82 -9.15 -14.90
N SER A 76 16.72 -10.14 -14.95
CA SER A 76 16.88 -11.00 -16.12
C SER A 76 15.67 -11.94 -16.32
N PRO A 77 15.46 -12.48 -17.54
CA PRO A 77 14.40 -13.46 -17.79
C PRO A 77 14.47 -14.68 -16.87
N GLU A 78 15.69 -15.13 -16.53
CA GLU A 78 15.89 -16.23 -15.58
C GLU A 78 15.43 -15.86 -14.16
N GLN A 79 15.75 -14.65 -13.70
CA GLN A 79 15.32 -14.15 -12.40
C GLN A 79 13.80 -13.96 -12.31
N LEU A 80 13.17 -13.54 -13.41
CA LEU A 80 11.71 -13.46 -13.54
C LEU A 80 11.07 -14.85 -13.49
N GLY A 81 11.67 -15.84 -14.18
CA GLY A 81 11.20 -17.23 -14.16
C GLY A 81 11.30 -17.91 -12.78
N LYS A 82 12.19 -17.41 -11.91
CA LYS A 82 12.36 -17.87 -10.52
C LYS A 82 11.49 -17.14 -9.50
N GLN A 83 10.67 -16.17 -9.92
CA GLN A 83 9.77 -15.48 -8.99
C GLN A 83 8.72 -16.45 -8.42
N PRO A 84 8.30 -16.26 -7.16
CA PRO A 84 7.21 -17.04 -6.58
C PRO A 84 5.95 -16.96 -7.44
N TYR A 85 5.23 -18.08 -7.56
CA TYR A 85 3.97 -18.11 -8.28
C TYR A 85 2.93 -17.22 -7.60
N THR A 86 2.37 -16.28 -8.35
CA THR A 86 1.23 -15.48 -7.91
C THR A 86 -0.07 -16.05 -8.46
N PRO A 87 -1.05 -16.38 -7.60
CA PRO A 87 -2.33 -16.88 -8.05
C PRO A 87 -3.03 -15.90 -9.01
N ALA A 88 -3.78 -16.44 -9.98
CA ALA A 88 -4.46 -15.64 -11.00
C ALA A 88 -5.35 -14.52 -10.41
N ALA A 89 -5.97 -14.74 -9.25
CA ALA A 89 -6.77 -13.74 -8.56
C ALA A 89 -5.98 -12.48 -8.17
N PHE A 90 -4.68 -12.62 -7.89
CA PHE A 90 -3.79 -11.56 -7.44
C PHE A 90 -2.96 -10.93 -8.56
N LYS A 91 -2.94 -11.51 -9.77
CA LYS A 91 -2.17 -10.95 -10.91
C LYS A 91 -2.52 -9.50 -11.22
N ALA A 92 -3.77 -9.11 -11.03
CA ALA A 92 -4.20 -7.72 -11.24
C ALA A 92 -3.59 -6.74 -10.22
N LEU A 93 -3.19 -7.23 -9.03
CA LEU A 93 -2.53 -6.44 -7.98
C LEU A 93 -1.01 -6.40 -8.15
N GLU A 94 -0.42 -7.19 -9.04
CA GLU A 94 1.04 -7.17 -9.31
C GLU A 94 1.46 -6.13 -10.35
N ARG A 95 0.49 -5.58 -11.07
CA ARG A 95 0.74 -4.63 -12.16
C ARG A 95 -0.12 -3.40 -12.01
N THR A 96 0.01 -2.76 -10.86
CA THR A 96 -0.65 -1.47 -10.59
C THR A 96 0.24 -0.32 -11.06
N MET A 97 -0.29 0.91 -11.04
CA MET A 97 0.54 2.10 -11.29
C MET A 97 1.76 2.19 -10.36
N LEU A 98 1.68 1.64 -9.14
CA LEU A 98 2.79 1.67 -8.18
C LEU A 98 3.95 0.75 -8.58
N ASP A 99 3.70 -0.22 -9.46
CA ASP A 99 4.66 -1.25 -9.89
C ASP A 99 5.22 -1.01 -11.29
N LEU A 100 4.83 0.10 -11.94
CA LEU A 100 5.19 0.41 -13.33
C LEU A 100 6.20 1.55 -13.38
N ASP A 101 7.10 1.47 -14.36
CA ASP A 101 7.97 2.58 -14.75
C ASP A 101 7.36 3.36 -15.94
N ALA A 102 8.00 4.46 -16.34
CA ALA A 102 7.68 5.13 -17.59
C ALA A 102 7.87 4.17 -18.79
N PRO A 103 7.07 4.29 -19.88
CA PRO A 103 6.02 5.30 -20.11
C PRO A 103 4.64 4.92 -19.55
N ASP A 104 4.43 3.66 -19.16
CA ASP A 104 3.14 3.14 -18.71
C ASP A 104 2.67 3.83 -17.42
N HIS A 105 3.57 4.04 -16.46
CA HIS A 105 3.29 4.83 -15.25
C HIS A 105 2.83 6.24 -15.59
N THR A 106 3.57 6.95 -16.44
CA THR A 106 3.25 8.34 -16.84
C THR A 106 1.86 8.43 -17.47
N ARG A 107 1.54 7.51 -18.38
CA ARG A 107 0.24 7.43 -19.03
C ARG A 107 -0.90 7.21 -18.02
N LEU A 108 -0.76 6.23 -17.13
CA LEU A 108 -1.80 5.92 -16.14
C LEU A 108 -1.92 7.05 -15.10
N ARG A 109 -0.81 7.61 -14.63
CA ARG A 109 -0.78 8.73 -13.67
C ARG A 109 -1.49 9.95 -14.23
N GLY A 110 -1.30 10.26 -15.51
CA GLY A 110 -1.99 11.36 -16.18
C GLY A 110 -3.52 11.21 -16.18
N LEU A 111 -4.05 9.98 -16.22
CA LEU A 111 -5.49 9.73 -16.11
C LEU A 111 -5.98 9.91 -14.67
N VAL A 112 -5.29 9.31 -13.70
CA VAL A 112 -5.69 9.36 -12.28
C VAL A 112 -5.57 10.77 -11.70
N HIS A 113 -4.57 11.55 -12.09
CA HIS A 113 -4.36 12.91 -11.58
C HIS A 113 -5.56 13.85 -11.82
N LYS A 114 -6.41 13.56 -12.82
CA LYS A 114 -7.65 14.31 -13.06
C LYS A 114 -8.63 14.24 -11.88
N ALA A 115 -8.59 13.17 -11.10
CA ALA A 115 -9.42 12.98 -9.90
C ALA A 115 -8.80 13.59 -8.63
N PHE A 116 -7.55 14.09 -8.69
CA PHE A 116 -6.81 14.64 -7.56
C PHE A 116 -6.34 16.08 -7.81
N THR A 117 -7.14 16.87 -8.52
CA THR A 117 -6.86 18.30 -8.71
C THR A 117 -7.05 19.05 -7.38
N PRO A 118 -6.39 20.22 -7.18
CA PRO A 118 -6.54 21.00 -5.96
C PRO A 118 -8.00 21.30 -5.59
N ARG A 119 -8.86 21.56 -6.60
CA ARG A 119 -10.29 21.79 -6.40
C ARG A 119 -11.00 20.56 -5.83
N LEU A 120 -10.75 19.38 -6.37
CA LEU A 120 -11.36 18.14 -5.88
C LEU A 120 -10.84 17.78 -4.48
N VAL A 121 -9.55 18.01 -4.22
CA VAL A 121 -8.97 17.82 -2.88
C VAL A 121 -9.61 18.76 -1.86
N GLU A 122 -9.90 20.01 -2.21
CA GLU A 122 -10.58 20.93 -1.31
C GLU A 122 -12.04 20.51 -1.04
N GLN A 123 -12.76 19.99 -2.03
CA GLN A 123 -14.08 19.39 -1.81
C GLN A 123 -14.02 18.16 -0.89
N MET A 124 -12.94 17.38 -0.97
CA MET A 124 -12.71 16.27 -0.04
C MET A 124 -12.50 16.77 1.39
N ARG A 125 -11.93 17.95 1.62
CA ARG A 125 -11.74 18.51 2.98
C ARG A 125 -13.08 18.63 3.70
N GLU A 126 -14.03 19.35 3.12
CA GLU A 126 -15.36 19.55 3.72
C GLU A 126 -16.06 18.22 3.98
N ARG A 127 -15.88 17.26 3.07
CA ARG A 127 -16.45 15.93 3.21
C ARG A 127 -15.79 15.13 4.34
N ILE A 128 -14.47 15.16 4.44
CA ILE A 128 -13.70 14.51 5.51
C ILE A 128 -14.07 15.11 6.88
N GLU A 129 -14.20 16.43 6.97
CA GLU A 129 -14.61 17.11 8.21
C GLU A 129 -15.99 16.65 8.65
N ARG A 130 -16.95 16.59 7.73
CA ARG A 130 -18.30 16.09 8.02
C ARG A 130 -18.29 14.65 8.53
N ILE A 131 -17.59 13.74 7.83
CA ILE A 131 -17.48 12.33 8.27
C ILE A 131 -16.81 12.26 9.65
N SER A 132 -15.78 13.07 9.88
CA SER A 132 -15.07 13.09 11.16
C SER A 132 -16.00 13.52 12.30
N ASN A 133 -16.79 14.57 12.11
CA ASN A 133 -17.75 15.05 13.11
C ASN A 133 -18.86 14.01 13.35
N GLU A 134 -19.45 13.44 12.29
CA GLU A 134 -20.46 12.37 12.39
C GLU A 134 -19.95 11.19 13.24
N LEU A 135 -18.70 10.77 13.04
CA LEU A 135 -18.10 9.67 13.81
C LEU A 135 -17.80 10.06 15.27
N ILE A 136 -17.41 11.32 15.52
CA ILE A 136 -17.19 11.84 16.89
C ILE A 136 -18.51 11.89 17.65
N ASP A 137 -19.58 12.40 17.03
CA ASP A 137 -20.91 12.48 17.64
C ASP A 137 -21.43 11.08 18.01
N GLU A 138 -21.21 10.08 17.14
CA GLU A 138 -21.54 8.68 17.44
C GLU A 138 -20.73 8.10 18.61
N ILE A 139 -19.46 8.46 18.72
CA ILE A 139 -18.59 8.02 19.81
C ILE A 139 -19.03 8.66 21.14
N GLU A 140 -19.34 9.96 21.12
CA GLU A 140 -19.84 10.69 22.29
C GLU A 140 -21.13 10.05 22.82
N HIS A 141 -22.08 9.74 21.94
CA HIS A 141 -23.32 9.06 22.31
C HIS A 141 -23.07 7.67 22.93
N LYS A 142 -22.06 6.93 22.48
CA LYS A 142 -21.73 5.59 23.02
C LYS A 142 -20.99 5.67 24.36
N GLY A 143 -20.26 6.75 24.63
CA GLY A 143 -19.44 6.94 25.83
C GLY A 143 -18.14 6.13 25.86
N GLU A 144 -17.89 5.28 24.87
CA GLU A 144 -16.66 4.51 24.68
C GLU A 144 -16.37 4.29 23.19
N ALA A 145 -15.09 4.12 22.84
CA ALA A 145 -14.70 3.85 21.46
C ALA A 145 -13.40 3.07 21.33
N ASN A 146 -13.34 2.23 20.30
CA ASN A 146 -12.09 1.79 19.71
C ASN A 146 -11.72 2.79 18.60
N LEU A 147 -10.78 3.69 18.88
CA LEU A 147 -10.43 4.79 17.96
C LEU A 147 -10.07 4.33 16.54
N ILE A 148 -9.47 3.15 16.39
CA ILE A 148 -9.13 2.61 15.07
C ILE A 148 -10.39 2.16 14.32
N ARG A 149 -11.24 1.36 14.96
CA ARG A 149 -12.45 0.80 14.35
C ARG A 149 -13.52 1.86 14.12
N ASP A 150 -13.69 2.75 15.09
CA ASP A 150 -14.84 3.66 15.18
C ASP A 150 -14.55 5.04 14.59
N TYR A 151 -13.29 5.41 14.34
CA TYR A 151 -12.92 6.72 13.79
C TYR A 151 -11.88 6.65 12.66
N ALA A 152 -10.70 6.10 12.92
CA ALA A 152 -9.56 6.22 12.00
C ALA A 152 -9.68 5.38 10.71
N LEU A 153 -10.27 4.18 10.77
CA LEU A 153 -10.49 3.33 9.58
C LEU A 153 -11.68 3.76 8.72
N PRO A 154 -12.85 4.13 9.28
CA PRO A 154 -13.99 4.54 8.47
C PRO A 154 -13.71 5.71 7.53
N ILE A 155 -13.03 6.77 8.01
CA ILE A 155 -12.76 7.99 7.23
C ILE A 155 -12.10 7.69 5.87
N PRO A 156 -10.89 7.09 5.80
CA PRO A 156 -10.23 6.85 4.52
C PRO A 156 -10.98 5.84 3.65
N LEU A 157 -11.65 4.84 4.25
CA LEU A 157 -12.41 3.85 3.46
C LEU A 157 -13.60 4.49 2.76
N THR A 158 -14.32 5.39 3.43
CA THR A 158 -15.45 6.12 2.83
C THR A 158 -14.98 7.05 1.72
N ILE A 159 -13.92 7.83 1.93
CA ILE A 159 -13.39 8.72 0.89
C ILE A 159 -12.90 7.92 -0.33
N ILE A 160 -12.20 6.80 -0.14
CA ILE A 160 -11.76 5.96 -1.27
C ILE A 160 -12.98 5.39 -2.00
N ALA A 161 -14.02 4.96 -1.30
CA ALA A 161 -15.26 4.48 -1.92
C ALA A 161 -15.90 5.56 -2.80
N GLU A 162 -15.98 6.80 -2.30
CA GLU A 162 -16.52 7.95 -3.03
C GLU A 162 -15.66 8.29 -4.26
N ILE A 163 -14.33 8.32 -4.13
CA ILE A 163 -13.41 8.56 -5.26
C ILE A 163 -13.54 7.48 -6.34
N LEU A 164 -13.76 6.22 -5.94
CA LEU A 164 -13.96 5.10 -6.88
C LEU A 164 -15.38 5.10 -7.49
N GLY A 165 -16.26 6.00 -7.08
CA GLY A 165 -17.64 6.08 -7.54
C GLY A 165 -18.47 4.87 -7.10
N ILE A 166 -18.15 4.29 -5.93
CA ILE A 166 -18.93 3.21 -5.32
C ILE A 166 -20.25 3.80 -4.82
N PRO A 167 -21.42 3.25 -5.22
CA PRO A 167 -22.71 3.65 -4.70
C PRO A 167 -22.78 3.56 -3.17
N LYS A 168 -23.50 4.49 -2.54
CA LYS A 168 -23.56 4.61 -1.08
C LYS A 168 -24.02 3.32 -0.41
N GLU A 169 -25.00 2.65 -1.02
CA GLU A 169 -25.56 1.36 -0.61
C GLU A 169 -24.52 0.23 -0.57
N ASP A 170 -23.46 0.32 -1.37
CA ASP A 170 -22.41 -0.71 -1.48
C ASP A 170 -21.15 -0.37 -0.67
N THR A 171 -21.08 0.79 -0.03
CA THR A 171 -19.94 1.24 0.79
C THR A 171 -19.54 0.20 1.85
N HIS A 172 -20.51 -0.43 2.52
CA HIS A 172 -20.25 -1.47 3.51
C HIS A 172 -19.56 -2.72 2.91
N LYS A 173 -19.94 -3.11 1.69
CA LYS A 173 -19.31 -4.21 0.96
C LYS A 173 -17.87 -3.84 0.61
N PHE A 174 -17.66 -2.62 0.12
CA PHE A 174 -16.33 -2.09 -0.18
C PHE A 174 -15.43 -2.09 1.06
N HIS A 175 -15.91 -1.59 2.19
CA HIS A 175 -15.16 -1.61 3.46
C HIS A 175 -14.75 -3.04 3.84
N GLY A 176 -15.65 -4.01 3.70
CA GLY A 176 -15.38 -5.41 3.97
C GLY A 176 -14.29 -6.01 3.06
N TRP A 177 -14.32 -5.71 1.77
CA TRP A 177 -13.28 -6.15 0.83
C TRP A 177 -11.93 -5.46 1.12
N ALA A 178 -11.93 -4.14 1.29
CA ALA A 178 -10.72 -3.36 1.57
C ALA A 178 -10.02 -3.82 2.87
N LYS A 179 -10.77 -4.05 3.95
CA LYS A 179 -10.23 -4.55 5.22
C LYS A 179 -9.53 -5.91 5.06
N LYS A 180 -10.07 -6.81 4.23
CA LYS A 180 -9.45 -8.12 3.94
C LYS A 180 -8.19 -7.99 3.08
N LEU A 181 -8.12 -7.01 2.19
CA LEU A 181 -6.89 -6.73 1.44
C LEU A 181 -5.81 -6.16 2.37
N LEU A 182 -6.17 -5.24 3.28
CA LEU A 182 -5.25 -4.63 4.24
C LEU A 182 -4.70 -5.61 5.29
N SER A 183 -5.41 -6.71 5.56
CA SER A 183 -4.97 -7.73 6.53
C SER A 183 -4.03 -8.79 5.94
N ILE A 184 -3.65 -8.68 4.66
CA ILE A 184 -2.73 -9.62 4.01
C ILE A 184 -1.31 -9.39 4.54
N GLN A 185 -0.94 -10.16 5.56
CA GLN A 185 0.39 -10.12 6.18
C GLN A 185 1.08 -11.50 6.18
N SER A 186 0.39 -12.53 5.68
CA SER A 186 0.86 -13.91 5.62
C SER A 186 0.24 -14.65 4.43
N PRO A 187 0.80 -15.80 3.99
CA PRO A 187 0.21 -16.62 2.94
C PRO A 187 -1.21 -17.10 3.27
N ILE A 188 -1.47 -17.41 4.54
CA ILE A 188 -2.80 -17.84 5.01
C ILE A 188 -3.81 -16.71 4.85
N ASN A 189 -3.45 -15.48 5.27
CA ASN A 189 -4.32 -14.32 5.11
C ASN A 189 -4.57 -14.00 3.63
N ALA A 190 -3.55 -14.16 2.78
CA ALA A 190 -3.70 -14.01 1.33
C ALA A 190 -4.72 -15.03 0.77
N LEU A 191 -4.61 -16.31 1.16
CA LEU A 191 -5.54 -17.35 0.73
C LEU A 191 -6.97 -17.02 1.15
N LEU A 192 -7.18 -16.64 2.41
CA LEU A 192 -8.49 -16.25 2.95
C LEU A 192 -9.07 -14.99 2.31
N ALA A 193 -8.23 -14.07 1.81
CA ALA A 193 -8.66 -12.87 1.10
C ALA A 193 -9.09 -13.15 -0.35
N THR A 194 -8.66 -14.26 -0.96
CA THR A 194 -8.88 -14.60 -2.38
C THR A 194 -10.35 -14.48 -2.82
N PRO A 195 -11.34 -15.05 -2.11
CA PRO A 195 -12.75 -14.96 -2.53
C PRO A 195 -13.25 -13.50 -2.53
N SER A 196 -12.83 -12.72 -1.53
CA SER A 196 -13.21 -11.30 -1.43
C SER A 196 -12.57 -10.46 -2.53
N LEU A 197 -11.32 -10.74 -2.89
CA LEU A 197 -10.67 -10.12 -4.04
C LEU A 197 -11.39 -10.45 -5.35
N LEU A 198 -11.76 -11.72 -5.58
CA LEU A 198 -12.47 -12.13 -6.80
C LEU A 198 -13.85 -11.46 -6.91
N ILE A 199 -14.59 -11.38 -5.81
CA ILE A 199 -15.89 -10.69 -5.75
C ILE A 199 -15.70 -9.20 -6.01
N PHE A 200 -14.73 -8.56 -5.37
CA PHE A 200 -14.44 -7.15 -5.56
C PHE A 200 -14.04 -6.83 -7.00
N MET A 201 -13.16 -7.63 -7.62
CA MET A 201 -12.79 -7.46 -9.02
C MET A 201 -13.97 -7.66 -9.97
N ARG A 202 -14.88 -8.58 -9.67
CA ARG A 202 -16.12 -8.76 -10.45
C ARG A 202 -17.05 -7.56 -10.29
N TYR A 203 -17.17 -7.02 -9.08
CA TYR A 203 -17.93 -5.82 -8.79
C TYR A 203 -17.40 -4.62 -9.59
N LEU A 204 -16.10 -4.35 -9.51
CA LEU A 204 -15.46 -3.26 -10.27
C LEU A 204 -15.66 -3.41 -11.78
N ARG A 205 -15.56 -4.62 -12.34
CA ARG A 205 -15.86 -4.85 -13.77
C ARG A 205 -17.30 -4.50 -14.13
N GLY A 206 -18.25 -4.81 -13.24
CA GLY A 206 -19.65 -4.41 -13.41
C GLY A 206 -19.81 -2.89 -13.39
N LEU A 207 -19.21 -2.24 -12.39
CA LEU A 207 -19.21 -0.78 -12.27
C LEU A 207 -18.59 -0.12 -13.51
N PHE A 208 -17.44 -0.60 -13.99
CA PHE A 208 -16.81 -0.09 -15.20
C PHE A 208 -17.68 -0.26 -16.45
N LYS A 209 -18.41 -1.38 -16.56
CA LYS A 209 -19.37 -1.59 -17.66
C LYS A 209 -20.50 -0.57 -17.59
N GLN A 210 -21.04 -0.31 -16.41
CA GLN A 210 -22.06 0.71 -16.20
C GLN A 210 -21.53 2.10 -16.55
N ARG A 211 -20.37 2.52 -16.02
CA ARG A 211 -19.74 3.82 -16.30
C ARG A 211 -19.40 4.05 -17.78
N ARG A 212 -19.17 2.98 -18.55
CA ARG A 212 -18.98 3.08 -20.01
C ARG A 212 -20.28 3.29 -20.77
N ALA A 213 -21.38 2.72 -20.27
CA ALA A 213 -22.70 2.89 -20.88
C ALA A 213 -23.33 4.24 -20.47
N GLU A 214 -23.15 4.62 -19.21
CA GLU A 214 -23.67 5.83 -18.58
C GLU A 214 -22.53 6.51 -17.80
N PRO A 215 -21.73 7.36 -18.46
CA PRO A 215 -20.72 8.15 -17.78
C PRO A 215 -21.38 9.05 -16.74
N GLN A 216 -20.80 9.13 -15.55
CA GLN A 216 -21.13 10.18 -14.59
C GLN A 216 -19.84 10.97 -14.34
N ASP A 217 -20.00 12.27 -14.14
CA ASP A 217 -18.90 13.22 -13.94
C ASP A 217 -18.08 12.93 -12.68
#